data_AF-A0A6A7A3C0-F1
#
_entry.id   AF-A0A6A7A3C0-F1
#
_cell.length_a   1.000
_cell.length_b   1.000
_cell.length_c   1.000
_cell.angle_alpha   90.00
_cell.angle_beta   90.00
_cell.angle_gamma   90.00
#
_symmetry.space_group_name_H-M   'P 1'
#
loop_
_entity.id
_entity.type
_entity.pdbx_description
1 polymer ?
#
loop_
_entity_poly.entity_id
_entity_poly.type
_entity_poly.pdbx_seq_one_letter_code
_entity_poly.pdbx_strand_id
1 'polypeptide(L)'
;MARTEGRLSGLPSFKLIDCERKVVVPAPAYCDYAALSYVWGPETLPPSPDQPSGHIQQPPNSTNSSVATPIHSLPKTVSDAMEVVLRLGMRYLWVDKICINQSDPREMHAQLSAMDSIYEPAHITIIAAPGSSVLFFLV
;
A
#
# COMPACT_ATOMS: atom_id res chain seq x y z
N MET A 1 23.10 0.49 -10.91
CA MET A 1 21.73 0.75 -11.40
C MET A 1 21.09 -0.58 -11.77
N ALA A 2 20.86 -1.46 -10.80
CA ALA A 2 20.31 -2.79 -11.06
C ALA A 2 18.79 -2.68 -11.12
N ARG A 3 18.24 -2.92 -12.31
CA ARG A 3 16.82 -2.79 -12.61
C ARG A 3 16.04 -3.93 -11.94
N THR A 4 14.89 -3.60 -11.39
CA THR A 4 13.97 -4.42 -10.58
C THR A 4 13.32 -5.62 -11.31
N GLU A 5 13.85 -6.00 -12.49
CA GLU A 5 13.17 -6.77 -13.55
C GLU A 5 12.88 -8.23 -13.17
N GLY A 6 13.54 -8.78 -12.14
CA GLY A 6 13.51 -10.22 -11.85
C GLY A 6 12.81 -10.66 -10.56
N ARG A 7 12.59 -9.77 -9.58
CA ARG A 7 12.22 -10.21 -8.21
C ARG A 7 10.75 -10.04 -7.85
N LEU A 8 10.06 -9.04 -8.43
CA LEU A 8 8.63 -8.82 -8.20
C LEU A 8 7.73 -9.83 -8.95
N SER A 9 8.26 -10.54 -9.95
CA SER A 9 7.55 -11.56 -10.74
C SER A 9 7.19 -12.82 -9.93
N GLY A 10 7.79 -13.01 -8.76
CA GLY A 10 7.48 -14.10 -7.83
C GLY A 10 6.33 -13.80 -6.85
N LEU A 11 5.86 -12.56 -6.76
CA LEU A 11 4.77 -12.17 -5.87
C LEU A 11 3.43 -12.29 -6.60
N PRO A 12 2.54 -13.24 -6.23
CA PRO A 12 1.21 -13.27 -6.80
C PRO A 12 0.49 -11.96 -6.43
N SER A 13 -0.05 -11.30 -7.47
CA SER A 13 -0.91 -10.11 -7.32
C SER A 13 -0.27 -8.90 -6.63
N PHE A 14 1.00 -8.59 -6.92
CA PHE A 14 1.64 -7.35 -6.43
C PHE A 14 0.95 -6.10 -7.02
N LYS A 15 0.45 -5.23 -6.13
CA LYS A 15 -0.32 -4.03 -6.47
C LYS A 15 0.34 -2.78 -5.90
N LEU A 16 0.13 -1.66 -6.57
CA LEU A 16 0.62 -0.34 -6.17
C LEU A 16 -0.51 0.69 -6.26
N ILE A 17 -0.41 1.74 -5.46
CA ILE A 17 -1.25 2.93 -5.59
C ILE A 17 -0.59 3.83 -6.63
N ASP A 18 -1.33 4.14 -7.70
CA ASP A 18 -0.99 5.22 -8.61
C ASP A 18 -1.41 6.55 -7.97
N CYS A 19 -0.43 7.31 -7.48
CA CYS A 19 -0.70 8.48 -6.65
C CYS A 19 -1.36 9.63 -7.44
N GLU A 20 -1.10 9.71 -8.75
CA GLU A 20 -1.69 10.72 -9.64
C GLU A 20 -3.18 10.44 -9.86
N ARG A 21 -3.51 9.17 -10.10
CA ARG A 21 -4.87 8.74 -10.46
C ARG A 21 -5.71 8.32 -9.25
N LYS A 22 -5.09 8.17 -8.08
CA LYS A 22 -5.71 7.67 -6.83
C LYS A 22 -6.43 6.34 -7.02
N VAL A 23 -5.77 5.42 -7.72
CA VAL A 23 -6.27 4.07 -8.01
C VAL A 23 -5.24 3.02 -7.59
N VAL A 24 -5.71 1.86 -7.16
CA VAL A 24 -4.88 0.67 -7.01
C VAL A 24 -4.74 0.00 -8.37
N VAL A 25 -3.52 -0.28 -8.79
CA VAL A 25 -3.20 -0.95 -10.06
C VAL A 25 -2.31 -2.16 -9.82
N PRO A 26 -2.35 -3.19 -10.68
CA PRO A 26 -1.26 -4.16 -10.76
C PRO A 26 0.06 -3.42 -10.98
N ALA A 27 1.12 -3.85 -10.29
CA ALA A 27 2.41 -3.23 -10.44
C ALA A 27 2.90 -3.34 -11.90
N PRO A 28 3.25 -2.23 -12.56
CA PRO A 28 3.85 -2.27 -13.89
C PRO A 28 5.16 -3.06 -13.88
N ALA A 29 5.50 -3.69 -15.02
CA ALA A 29 6.73 -4.48 -15.15
C ALA A 29 8.01 -3.68 -14.81
N TYR A 30 8.00 -2.37 -15.09
CA TYR A 30 9.08 -1.45 -14.76
C TYR A 30 8.49 -0.22 -14.08
N CYS A 31 8.64 -0.14 -12.76
CA CYS A 31 8.24 1.03 -12.00
C CYS A 31 9.15 1.25 -10.80
N ASP A 32 9.46 2.51 -10.53
CA ASP A 32 9.96 2.95 -9.24
C ASP A 32 8.76 3.20 -8.33
N TYR A 33 8.81 2.67 -7.11
CA TYR A 33 7.80 2.90 -6.10
C TYR A 33 8.42 3.17 -4.73
N ALA A 34 7.67 3.90 -3.91
CA ALA A 34 7.97 4.09 -2.50
C ALA A 34 7.18 3.08 -1.68
N ALA A 35 7.71 2.64 -0.55
CA ALA A 35 6.96 1.87 0.43
C ALA A 35 6.56 2.75 1.63
N LEU A 36 5.37 2.56 2.19
CA LEU A 36 4.95 3.20 3.44
C LEU A 36 5.03 2.21 4.59
N SER A 37 5.88 2.49 5.57
CA SER A 37 5.90 1.81 6.86
C SER A 37 5.20 2.69 7.90
N TYR A 38 4.10 2.18 8.47
CA TYR A 38 3.28 2.90 9.43
C TYR A 38 2.52 1.92 10.34
N VAL A 39 2.10 2.39 11.51
CA VAL A 39 1.18 1.61 12.35
C VAL A 39 -0.24 1.79 11.87
N TRP A 40 -0.92 0.68 11.66
CA TRP A 40 -2.34 0.68 11.31
C TRP A 40 -3.11 1.27 12.49
N GLY A 41 -3.80 2.40 12.25
CA GLY A 41 -4.70 2.95 13.25
C GLY A 41 -5.77 1.93 13.64
N PRO A 42 -6.36 2.06 14.86
CA PRO A 42 -7.44 1.19 15.29
C PRO A 42 -8.52 1.13 14.20
N GLU A 43 -8.97 -0.07 13.90
CA GLU A 43 -10.11 -0.30 13.02
C GLU A 43 -11.27 0.50 13.62
N THR A 44 -11.66 1.58 12.94
CA THR A 44 -12.58 2.55 13.51
C THR A 44 -13.85 1.81 13.91
N LEU A 45 -14.19 1.89 15.20
CA LEU A 45 -15.53 1.64 15.73
C LEU A 45 -16.59 2.18 14.74
N PRO A 46 -17.79 1.56 14.68
CA PRO A 46 -18.80 1.88 13.68
C PRO A 46 -18.95 3.41 13.55
N PRO A 47 -18.95 3.92 12.31
CA PRO A 47 -18.90 5.36 12.08
C PRO A 47 -20.07 6.02 12.80
N SER A 48 -19.77 7.03 13.62
CA SER A 48 -20.77 8.02 14.02
C SER A 48 -21.40 8.61 12.75
N PRO A 49 -22.71 8.92 12.75
CA PRO A 49 -23.47 9.29 11.54
C PRO A 49 -22.97 10.56 10.81
N ASP A 50 -21.96 11.22 11.36
CA ASP A 50 -21.44 12.53 10.95
C ASP A 50 -20.00 12.47 10.37
N GLN A 51 -19.39 11.27 10.28
CA GLN A 51 -18.02 11.09 9.79
C GLN A 51 -18.00 10.27 8.49
N PRO A 52 -17.43 10.78 7.37
CA PRO A 52 -17.21 9.96 6.18
C PRO A 52 -16.17 8.89 6.50
N SER A 53 -16.62 7.64 6.54
CA SER A 53 -15.84 6.46 6.91
C SER A 53 -14.55 6.36 6.11
N GLY A 54 -13.42 6.28 6.82
CA GLY A 54 -12.08 5.93 6.34
C GLY A 54 -11.94 4.47 5.86
N HIS A 55 -13.06 3.80 5.56
CA HIS A 55 -13.06 2.38 5.23
C HIS A 55 -12.67 2.23 3.77
N ILE A 56 -11.48 1.69 3.54
CA ILE A 56 -11.04 1.25 2.22
C ILE A 56 -11.83 -0.03 1.96
N GLN A 57 -13.08 0.13 1.52
CA GLN A 57 -13.88 -0.99 1.03
C GLN A 57 -13.23 -1.46 -0.27
N GLN A 58 -12.30 -2.40 -0.16
CA GLN A 58 -12.03 -3.30 -1.26
C GLN A 58 -13.36 -4.02 -1.51
N PRO A 59 -13.94 -3.91 -2.72
CA PRO A 59 -15.19 -4.61 -2.99
C PRO A 59 -14.94 -6.11 -2.79
N PRO A 60 -15.92 -6.87 -2.28
CA PRO A 60 -15.79 -8.26 -1.80
C PRO A 60 -15.34 -9.27 -2.88
N ASN A 61 -15.13 -8.81 -4.10
CA ASN A 61 -14.77 -9.52 -5.32
C ASN A 61 -13.47 -8.98 -5.95
N SER A 62 -12.58 -8.31 -5.20
CA SER A 62 -11.23 -7.93 -5.66
C SER A 62 -10.26 -9.11 -5.76
N THR A 63 -10.74 -10.27 -6.23
CA THR A 63 -9.92 -11.41 -6.61
C THR A 63 -9.16 -11.06 -7.88
N ASN A 64 -7.83 -10.94 -7.81
CA ASN A 64 -6.91 -10.96 -8.95
C ASN A 64 -7.29 -10.08 -10.16
N SER A 65 -8.02 -8.98 -9.94
CA SER A 65 -8.52 -8.18 -11.05
C SER A 65 -7.38 -7.31 -11.58
N SER A 66 -7.02 -7.49 -12.85
CA SER A 66 -6.06 -6.64 -13.58
C SER A 66 -6.56 -5.20 -13.79
N VAL A 67 -7.58 -4.78 -13.06
CA VAL A 67 -8.38 -3.58 -13.27
C VAL A 67 -8.04 -2.56 -12.20
N ALA A 68 -7.78 -1.32 -12.64
CA ALA A 68 -7.55 -0.19 -11.76
C ALA A 68 -8.76 0.05 -10.85
N THR A 69 -8.55 0.08 -9.53
CA THR A 69 -9.63 0.23 -8.54
C THR A 69 -9.56 1.62 -7.89
N PRO A 70 -10.58 2.48 -8.02
CA PRO A 70 -10.61 3.80 -7.36
C PRO A 70 -10.54 3.71 -5.85
N ILE A 71 -9.81 4.63 -5.22
CA ILE A 71 -9.75 4.74 -3.76
C ILE A 71 -10.67 5.87 -3.31
N HIS A 72 -11.79 5.52 -2.68
CA HIS A 72 -12.81 6.48 -2.28
C HIS A 72 -12.50 7.21 -0.97
N SER A 73 -11.75 6.57 -0.07
CA SER A 73 -11.44 7.11 1.26
C SER A 73 -10.05 6.64 1.67
N LEU A 74 -9.19 7.56 2.11
CA LEU A 74 -7.82 7.26 2.52
C LEU A 74 -7.57 7.79 3.94
N PRO A 75 -6.91 7.00 4.81
CA PRO A 75 -6.36 7.53 6.04
C PRO A 75 -5.43 8.71 5.75
N LYS A 76 -5.43 9.72 6.62
CA LYS A 76 -4.60 10.92 6.45
C LYS A 76 -3.13 10.59 6.21
N THR A 77 -2.58 9.63 6.96
CA THR A 77 -1.21 9.13 6.79
C THR A 77 -0.91 8.66 5.37
N VAL A 78 -1.83 7.94 4.74
CA VAL A 78 -1.64 7.45 3.37
C VAL A 78 -1.76 8.59 2.37
N SER A 79 -2.72 9.50 2.57
CA SER A 79 -2.85 10.69 1.71
C SER A 79 -1.61 11.57 1.77
N ASP A 80 -1.07 11.80 2.97
CA ASP A 80 0.14 12.60 3.17
C ASP A 80 1.37 11.89 2.54
N ALA A 81 1.47 10.56 2.66
CA ALA A 81 2.52 9.78 2.02
C ALA A 81 2.44 9.84 0.48
N MET A 82 1.24 9.77 -0.11
CA MET A 82 1.05 9.95 -1.56
C MET A 82 1.52 11.32 -2.03
N GLU A 83 1.24 12.37 -1.25
CA GLU A 83 1.73 13.72 -1.56
C GLU A 83 3.26 13.79 -1.52
N VAL A 84 3.90 13.17 -0.51
CA VAL A 84 5.36 13.08 -0.43
C VAL A 84 5.94 12.38 -1.65
N VAL A 85 5.36 11.25 -2.07
CA VAL A 85 5.77 10.51 -3.27
C VAL A 85 5.74 11.40 -4.51
N LEU A 86 4.63 12.12 -4.73
CA LEU A 86 4.48 13.03 -5.86
C LEU A 86 5.50 14.18 -5.81
N ARG A 87 5.75 14.76 -4.62
CA ARG A 87 6.76 15.82 -4.44
C ARG A 87 8.19 15.35 -4.69
N LEU A 88 8.46 14.07 -4.51
CA LEU A 88 9.75 13.44 -4.81
C LEU A 88 9.89 13.05 -6.30
N GLY A 89 8.90 13.36 -7.14
CA GLY A 89 8.92 13.03 -8.57
C GLY A 89 8.63 11.56 -8.86
N MET A 90 8.09 10.84 -7.89
CA MET A 90 7.68 9.45 -8.01
C MET A 90 6.16 9.36 -8.18
N ARG A 91 5.69 8.21 -8.67
CA ARG A 91 4.26 7.99 -8.96
C ARG A 91 3.62 6.91 -8.10
N TYR A 92 4.37 5.86 -7.80
CA TYR A 92 3.80 4.66 -7.19
C TYR A 92 4.13 4.57 -5.71
N LEU A 93 3.13 4.20 -4.93
CA LEU A 93 3.24 3.97 -3.49
C LEU A 93 2.71 2.57 -3.16
N TRP A 94 3.47 1.79 -2.40
CA TRP A 94 3.02 0.56 -1.81
C TRP A 94 2.57 0.78 -0.37
N VAL A 95 1.37 0.29 -0.03
CA VAL A 95 0.78 0.36 1.31
C VAL A 95 0.17 -1.01 1.61
N ASP A 96 0.70 -1.71 2.60
CA ASP A 96 0.26 -3.05 3.02
C ASP A 96 -1.28 -3.22 3.11
N LYS A 97 -1.98 -2.35 3.84
CA LYS A 97 -3.42 -2.41 4.09
C LYS A 97 -4.28 -2.27 2.83
N ILE A 98 -3.70 -1.71 1.76
CA ILE A 98 -4.40 -1.36 0.51
C ILE A 98 -3.98 -2.29 -0.63
N CYS A 99 -2.69 -2.56 -0.73
CA CYS A 99 -2.08 -3.35 -1.81
C CYS A 99 -2.22 -4.86 -1.56
N ILE A 100 -2.31 -5.29 -0.30
CA ILE A 100 -2.56 -6.68 0.08
C ILE A 100 -4.06 -6.92 0.16
N ASN A 101 -4.51 -8.06 -0.36
CA ASN A 101 -5.88 -8.53 -0.19
C ASN A 101 -6.10 -9.03 1.24
N GLN A 102 -6.78 -8.23 2.06
CA GLN A 102 -7.04 -8.57 3.47
C GLN A 102 -8.11 -9.67 3.63
N SER A 103 -8.90 -9.93 2.58
CA SER A 103 -9.97 -10.93 2.62
C SER A 103 -9.46 -12.36 2.37
N ASP A 104 -8.26 -12.51 1.80
CA ASP A 104 -7.63 -13.82 1.58
C ASP A 104 -6.44 -14.00 2.53
N PRO A 105 -6.60 -14.74 3.64
CA PRO A 105 -5.53 -14.93 4.62
C PRO A 105 -4.31 -15.66 4.04
N ARG A 106 -4.46 -16.44 2.96
CA ARG A 106 -3.31 -17.10 2.31
C ARG A 106 -2.49 -16.12 1.50
N GLU A 107 -3.15 -15.23 0.74
CA GLU A 107 -2.48 -14.16 0.00
C GLU A 107 -1.80 -13.17 0.96
N MET A 108 -2.52 -12.78 2.01
CA MET A 108 -2.00 -11.94 3.08
C MET A 108 -0.73 -12.55 3.71
N HIS A 109 -0.79 -13.83 4.10
CA HIS A 109 0.36 -14.50 4.70
C HIS A 109 1.55 -14.61 3.74
N ALA A 110 1.31 -14.91 2.46
CA ALA A 110 2.36 -15.00 1.45
C ALA A 110 3.03 -13.65 1.17
N GLN A 111 2.28 -12.55 1.19
CA GLN A 111 2.85 -11.21 0.99
C GLN A 111 3.55 -10.70 2.26
N LEU A 112 3.04 -11.03 3.45
CA LEU A 112 3.71 -10.74 4.73
C LEU A 112 5.03 -11.48 4.86
N SER A 113 5.09 -12.76 4.48
CA SER A 113 6.33 -13.55 4.53
C SER A 113 7.35 -13.11 3.47
N ALA A 114 6.92 -12.33 2.48
CA ALA A 114 7.77 -11.79 1.43
C ALA A 114 7.99 -10.27 1.56
N MET A 115 7.79 -9.68 2.75
CA MET A 115 8.01 -8.24 2.98
C MET A 115 9.42 -7.80 2.62
N ASP A 116 10.45 -8.61 2.88
CA ASP A 116 11.83 -8.33 2.46
C ASP A 116 11.91 -8.06 0.96
N SER A 117 11.21 -8.86 0.15
CA SER A 117 11.20 -8.74 -1.32
C SER A 117 10.35 -7.57 -1.82
N ILE A 118 9.60 -6.90 -0.95
CA ILE A 118 8.80 -5.71 -1.25
C ILE A 118 9.52 -4.44 -0.79
N TYR A 119 10.19 -4.46 0.36
CA TYR A 119 10.92 -3.29 0.86
C TYR A 119 12.30 -3.15 0.23
N GLU A 120 13.02 -4.26 -0.02
CA GLU A 120 14.37 -4.24 -0.63
C GLU A 120 14.41 -3.50 -1.98
N PRO A 121 13.49 -3.74 -2.93
CA PRO A 121 13.50 -3.02 -4.21
C PRO A 121 12.80 -1.65 -4.19
N ALA A 122 12.23 -1.21 -3.06
CA ALA A 122 11.61 0.10 -2.99
C ALA A 122 12.67 1.20 -3.15
N HIS A 123 12.38 2.24 -3.93
CA HIS A 123 13.32 3.32 -4.16
C HIS A 123 13.55 4.12 -2.87
N ILE A 124 12.49 4.27 -2.08
CA ILE A 124 12.49 4.90 -0.75
C ILE A 124 11.45 4.21 0.14
N THR A 125 11.68 4.25 1.44
CA THR A 125 10.68 3.88 2.45
C THR A 125 10.31 5.10 3.27
N ILE A 126 9.04 5.48 3.22
CA ILE A 126 8.46 6.55 4.03
C ILE A 126 8.04 5.94 5.36
N ILE A 127 8.53 6.49 6.46
CA ILE A 127 8.19 6.04 7.81
C ILE A 127 7.25 7.06 8.44
N ALA A 128 6.01 6.67 8.72
CA ALA A 128 5.06 7.47 9.46
C ALA A 128 5.04 7.07 10.93
N ALA A 129 5.76 7.83 11.76
CA ALA A 129 5.80 7.65 13.21
C ALA A 129 4.51 8.16 13.86
N PRO A 130 3.83 7.38 14.72
CA PRO A 130 2.78 7.93 15.57
C PRO A 130 3.39 8.75 16.71
N GLY A 131 2.62 9.70 17.23
CA GLY A 131 3.06 10.67 18.26
C GLY A 131 3.37 10.10 19.65
N SER A 132 3.47 8.78 19.82
CA SER A 132 3.95 8.16 21.06
C SER A 132 4.49 6.76 20.77
N SER A 133 5.75 6.55 21.14
CA SER A 133 6.45 5.27 21.34
C SER A 133 5.69 4.01 20.90
N VAL A 134 5.76 3.69 19.63
CA VAL A 134 5.52 2.33 19.14
C VAL A 134 6.80 1.86 18.45
N LEU A 135 7.18 0.62 18.75
CA LEU A 135 8.33 -0.03 18.15
C LEU A 135 8.08 -0.14 16.64
N PHE A 136 8.95 0.49 15.84
CA PHE A 136 8.91 0.32 14.39
C PHE A 136 9.30 -1.12 14.06
N PHE A 137 8.44 -1.82 13.33
CA PHE A 137 8.91 -2.94 12.51
C PHE A 137 9.59 -2.34 11.29
N LEU A 138 10.91 -2.14 11.41
CA LEU A 138 11.78 -2.13 10.24
C LEU A 138 11.93 -3.60 9.83
N VAL A 139 11.40 -3.92 8.66
CA VAL A 139 11.90 -5.02 7.85
C VAL A 139 13.08 -4.44 7.06
#